data_AF-A0AAD5GCS6-F1
#
_entry.id   AF-A0AAD5GCS6-F1
#
_cell.length_a   1.000
_cell.length_b   1.000
_cell.length_c   1.000
_cell.angle_alpha   90.00
_cell.angle_beta   90.00
_cell.angle_gamma   90.00
#
_symmetry.space_group_name_H-M   'P 1'
#
loop_
_entity.id
_entity.type
_entity.pdbx_description
1 polymer ?
#
loop_
_entity_poly.entity_id
_entity_poly.type
_entity_poly.pdbx_seq_one_letter_code
_entity_poly.pdbx_strand_id
1 'polypeptide(L)'
;MEDAVATVPRFLKVPIKMLTGDRGVVDLLSKSLSHLTTHFFGVYDEHGGSQVANYCSTCVHTALQEELEPLMARWGGDESDNNCHEMWKKAFHNCFLKVDDEIRGKQGSHQPGAPETVGSTAVVALICSSHIFSIKLRRFKSGFMQRWERSHGTLCRS
;
A
#
# COMPACT_ATOMS: atom_id res chain seq x y z
N MET A 1 23.03 -4.04 9.49
CA MET A 1 22.25 -3.83 8.26
C MET A 1 20.99 -3.12 8.69
N GLU A 2 20.73 -1.93 8.15
CA GLU A 2 19.60 -1.08 8.58
C GLU A 2 18.40 -1.20 7.62
N ASP A 3 18.58 -1.81 6.45
CA ASP A 3 17.50 -2.03 5.50
C ASP A 3 16.61 -3.21 5.91
N ALA A 4 15.31 -3.08 5.67
CA ALA A 4 14.34 -4.15 5.86
C ALA A 4 13.51 -4.38 4.59
N VAL A 5 13.04 -5.61 4.42
CA VAL A 5 12.13 -5.99 3.33
C VAL A 5 10.95 -6.77 3.90
N ALA A 6 9.80 -6.64 3.26
CA ALA A 6 8.59 -7.39 3.59
C ALA A 6 7.95 -7.95 2.32
N THR A 7 7.55 -9.21 2.35
CA THR A 7 6.83 -9.84 1.25
C THR A 7 5.67 -10.63 1.80
N VAL A 8 4.46 -10.35 1.33
CA VAL A 8 3.26 -11.10 1.72
C VAL A 8 2.60 -11.65 0.47
N PRO A 9 2.83 -12.93 0.13
CA PRO A 9 2.18 -13.55 -1.02
C PRO A 9 0.69 -13.75 -0.73
N ARG A 10 -0.15 -13.60 -1.76
CA ARG A 10 -1.62 -13.72 -1.64
C ARG A 10 -2.19 -12.81 -0.54
N PHE A 11 -1.67 -11.59 -0.49
CA PHE A 11 -2.00 -10.57 0.50
C PHE A 11 -3.49 -10.23 0.50
N LEU A 12 -4.05 -9.89 -0.67
CA LEU A 12 -5.45 -9.47 -0.80
C LEU A 12 -6.11 -10.05 -2.05
N LYS A 13 -7.44 -10.16 -2.02
CA LYS A 13 -8.26 -10.49 -3.19
C LYS A 13 -9.01 -9.24 -3.62
N VAL A 14 -8.46 -8.52 -4.59
CA VAL A 14 -8.99 -7.24 -5.06
C VAL A 14 -10.05 -7.47 -6.15
N PRO A 15 -11.26 -6.88 -6.03
CA PRO A 15 -12.26 -6.91 -7.09
C PRO A 15 -11.73 -6.33 -8.41
N ILE A 16 -11.98 -6.97 -9.55
CA ILE A 16 -11.47 -6.50 -10.85
C ILE A 16 -11.95 -5.07 -11.16
N LYS A 17 -13.16 -4.72 -10.73
CA LYS A 17 -13.73 -3.38 -10.89
C LYS A 17 -12.87 -2.29 -10.22
N MET A 18 -12.17 -2.59 -9.12
CA MET A 18 -11.24 -1.66 -8.45
C MET A 18 -9.94 -1.43 -9.24
N LEU A 19 -9.61 -2.32 -10.18
CA LEU A 19 -8.39 -2.28 -10.97
C LEU A 19 -8.61 -1.55 -12.30
N THR A 20 -9.67 -1.93 -13.02
CA THR A 20 -9.94 -1.43 -14.37
C THR A 20 -10.60 -0.03 -14.37
N GLY A 21 -11.35 0.30 -13.30
CA GLY A 21 -12.26 1.45 -13.29
C GLY A 21 -13.44 1.25 -14.26
N ASP A 22 -14.25 2.28 -14.47
CA ASP A 22 -15.42 2.24 -15.39
C ASP A 22 -15.04 2.27 -16.89
N ARG A 23 -13.87 1.70 -17.23
CA ARG A 23 -13.51 1.45 -18.61
C ARG A 23 -14.16 0.13 -19.00
N GLY A 24 -15.27 0.21 -19.72
CA GLY A 24 -16.05 -0.90 -20.30
C GLY A 24 -15.29 -1.77 -21.32
N VAL A 25 -14.01 -2.08 -21.07
CA VAL A 25 -13.15 -2.91 -21.91
C VAL A 25 -12.49 -3.99 -21.04
N VAL A 26 -13.28 -4.97 -20.62
CA VAL A 26 -12.77 -6.33 -20.33
C VAL A 26 -13.83 -7.32 -20.76
N ASP A 27 -14.00 -7.34 -22.07
CA ASP A 27 -14.80 -8.30 -22.81
C ASP A 27 -14.25 -9.73 -22.55
N LEU A 28 -15.15 -10.66 -22.29
CA LEU A 28 -14.96 -12.10 -22.03
C LEU A 28 -14.27 -12.59 -20.72
N LEU A 29 -13.20 -11.98 -20.19
CA LEU A 29 -12.52 -12.55 -18.98
C LEU A 29 -13.22 -12.20 -17.65
N SER A 30 -13.99 -11.09 -17.63
CA SER A 30 -14.66 -10.55 -16.43
C SER A 30 -15.80 -11.42 -15.89
N LYS A 31 -16.31 -12.40 -16.64
CA LYS A 31 -17.46 -13.22 -16.20
C LYS A 31 -17.09 -14.37 -15.25
N SER A 32 -15.83 -14.83 -15.22
CA SER A 32 -15.42 -15.96 -14.36
C SER A 32 -14.56 -15.56 -13.16
N LEU A 33 -13.90 -14.40 -13.20
CA LEU A 33 -13.04 -13.93 -12.11
C LEU A 33 -13.63 -12.64 -11.51
N SER A 34 -14.23 -12.74 -10.33
CA SER A 34 -14.72 -11.58 -9.58
C SER A 34 -13.60 -10.81 -8.88
N HIS A 35 -12.47 -11.49 -8.59
CA HIS A 35 -11.34 -10.95 -7.83
C HIS A 35 -10.00 -11.41 -8.42
N LEU A 36 -8.97 -10.58 -8.29
CA LEU A 36 -7.58 -10.94 -8.53
C LEU A 36 -6.81 -10.97 -7.23
N THR A 37 -5.99 -12.00 -7.06
CA THR A 37 -5.06 -12.09 -5.94
C THR A 37 -3.89 -11.13 -6.16
N THR A 38 -3.64 -10.27 -5.17
CA THR A 38 -2.49 -9.38 -5.13
C THR A 38 -1.42 -9.91 -4.17
N HIS A 39 -0.18 -9.56 -4.45
CA HIS A 39 1.00 -9.87 -3.66
C HIS A 39 1.63 -8.56 -3.19
N PHE A 40 2.01 -8.49 -1.92
CA PHE A 40 2.63 -7.32 -1.31
C PHE A 40 4.14 -7.46 -1.30
N PHE A 41 4.82 -6.37 -1.65
CA PHE A 41 6.26 -6.20 -1.54
C PHE A 41 6.57 -4.84 -0.92
N GLY A 42 7.43 -4.80 0.08
CA GLY A 42 7.86 -3.58 0.76
C GLY A 42 9.38 -3.58 0.90
N VAL A 43 10.02 -2.48 0.55
CA VAL A 43 11.44 -2.23 0.79
C VAL A 43 11.54 -0.96 1.61
N TYR A 44 12.30 -1.02 2.68
CA TYR A 44 12.41 0.03 3.68
C TYR A 44 13.90 0.32 3.89
N ASP A 45 14.32 1.51 3.45
CA ASP A 45 15.69 2.01 3.51
C ASP A 45 15.80 2.98 4.69
N GLU A 46 16.63 2.69 5.67
CA GLU A 46 16.75 3.47 6.90
C GLU A 46 17.93 4.44 6.90
N HIS A 47 17.76 5.50 7.69
CA HIS A 47 18.85 6.39 8.05
C HIS A 47 18.80 6.70 9.55
N GLY A 48 19.91 6.45 10.26
CA GLY A 48 20.08 6.82 11.66
C GLY A 48 19.71 5.75 12.69
N GLY A 49 19.40 4.52 12.25
CA GLY A 49 19.14 3.37 13.11
C GLY A 49 18.13 2.40 12.50
N SER A 50 18.18 1.13 12.90
CA SER A 50 17.42 0.04 12.27
C SER A 50 16.01 -0.22 12.83
N GLN A 51 15.43 0.75 13.56
CA GLN A 51 14.24 0.53 14.38
C GLN A 51 12.94 0.78 13.62
N VAL A 52 12.95 1.74 12.70
CA VAL A 52 11.76 2.22 11.99
C VAL A 52 11.44 1.30 10.81
N ALA A 53 12.39 0.83 10.03
CA ALA A 53 12.15 -0.10 8.93
C ALA A 53 11.84 -1.49 9.44
N ASN A 54 12.49 -1.95 10.51
CA ASN A 54 12.09 -3.21 11.13
C ASN A 54 10.62 -3.13 11.57
N TYR A 55 10.21 -2.02 12.20
CA TYR A 55 8.80 -1.81 12.52
C TYR A 55 7.91 -1.80 11.26
N CYS A 56 8.22 -0.93 10.30
CA CYS A 56 7.48 -0.79 9.04
C CYS A 56 7.32 -2.11 8.27
N SER A 57 8.36 -2.95 8.25
CA SER A 57 8.33 -4.26 7.59
C SER A 57 7.25 -5.19 8.17
N THR A 58 6.96 -5.04 9.47
CA THR A 58 5.99 -5.88 10.18
C THR A 58 4.59 -5.29 10.27
N CYS A 59 4.42 -3.97 10.14
CA CYS A 59 3.12 -3.32 10.37
C CYS A 59 2.45 -2.77 9.10
N VAL A 60 3.22 -2.34 8.09
CA VAL A 60 2.65 -1.64 6.92
C VAL A 60 1.70 -2.51 6.11
N HIS A 61 2.02 -3.80 5.93
CA HIS A 61 1.12 -4.71 5.23
C HIS A 61 -0.20 -4.90 6.00
N THR A 62 -0.15 -5.03 7.32
CA THR A 62 -1.34 -5.15 8.17
C THR A 62 -2.21 -3.88 8.12
N ALA A 63 -1.60 -2.70 8.32
CA ALA A 63 -2.31 -1.43 8.26
C ALA A 63 -2.94 -1.19 6.86
N LEU A 64 -2.25 -1.60 5.80
CA LEU A 64 -2.77 -1.47 4.44
C LEU A 64 -3.97 -2.41 4.20
N GLN A 65 -3.94 -3.62 4.77
CA GLN A 65 -5.04 -4.56 4.68
C GLN A 65 -6.30 -4.00 5.36
N GLU A 66 -6.15 -3.44 6.56
CA GLU A 66 -7.24 -2.84 7.32
C GLU A 66 -7.91 -1.65 6.60
N GLU A 67 -7.15 -0.86 5.84
CA GLU A 67 -7.70 0.23 5.04
C GLU A 67 -8.37 -0.26 3.75
N LEU A 68 -7.86 -1.33 3.14
CA LEU A 68 -8.34 -1.83 1.85
C LEU A 68 -9.54 -2.78 1.94
N GLU A 69 -9.61 -3.66 2.94
CA GLU A 69 -10.75 -4.57 3.13
C GLU A 69 -12.13 -3.88 3.15
N PRO A 70 -12.37 -2.82 3.95
CA PRO A 70 -13.67 -2.17 3.99
C PRO A 70 -13.99 -1.46 2.67
N LEU A 71 -12.96 -0.97 1.96
CA LEU A 71 -13.12 -0.37 0.64
C LEU A 71 -13.54 -1.40 -0.42
N MET A 72 -12.99 -2.62 -0.35
CA MET A 72 -13.39 -3.73 -1.22
C MET A 72 -14.83 -4.19 -0.91
N ALA A 73 -15.21 -4.26 0.36
CA ALA A 73 -16.55 -4.68 0.76
C ALA A 73 -17.64 -3.68 0.31
N ARG A 74 -17.30 -2.38 0.27
CA ARG A 74 -18.21 -1.32 -0.18
C ARG A 74 -18.27 -1.20 -1.72
N TRP A 75 -17.31 -1.80 -2.42
CA TRP A 75 -17.19 -1.74 -3.87
C TRP A 75 -18.22 -2.67 -4.54
N GLY A 76 -19.39 -2.12 -4.86
CA GLY A 76 -20.51 -2.89 -5.44
C GLY A 76 -21.89 -2.26 -5.23
N GLY A 77 -22.01 -1.23 -4.40
CA GLY A 77 -23.19 -0.37 -4.30
C GLY A 77 -23.21 0.74 -5.36
N ASP A 78 -24.40 1.30 -5.60
CA ASP A 78 -24.79 2.29 -6.62
C ASP A 78 -24.12 3.69 -6.48
N GLU A 79 -22.85 3.74 -6.06
CA GLU A 79 -22.14 5.00 -5.86
C GLU A 79 -21.20 5.29 -7.03
N SER A 80 -21.74 6.09 -7.94
CA SER A 80 -21.21 6.62 -9.20
C SER A 80 -19.94 7.50 -9.08
N ASP A 81 -19.05 7.31 -8.09
CA ASP A 81 -17.83 8.13 -8.02
C ASP A 81 -16.59 7.42 -8.56
N ASN A 82 -16.35 7.75 -9.84
CA ASN A 82 -15.36 7.29 -10.80
C ASN A 82 -13.90 7.58 -10.43
N ASN A 83 -13.44 7.20 -9.24
CA ASN A 83 -12.04 7.40 -8.92
C ASN A 83 -11.39 6.29 -8.09
N CYS A 84 -11.35 5.07 -8.67
CA CYS A 84 -10.52 3.97 -8.17
C CYS A 84 -9.11 4.45 -7.79
N HIS A 85 -8.52 5.36 -8.57
CA HIS A 85 -7.21 5.93 -8.30
C HIS A 85 -7.14 6.67 -6.97
N GLU A 86 -8.05 7.62 -6.73
CA GLU A 86 -8.08 8.38 -5.47
C GLU A 86 -8.43 7.48 -4.28
N MET A 87 -9.25 6.44 -4.47
CA MET A 87 -9.50 5.45 -3.42
C MET A 87 -8.24 4.69 -3.02
N TRP A 88 -7.49 4.16 -3.99
CA TRP A 88 -6.22 3.50 -3.72
C TRP A 88 -5.25 4.46 -3.03
N LYS A 89 -5.09 5.67 -3.56
CA LYS A 89 -4.23 6.70 -2.98
C LYS A 89 -4.62 7.06 -1.55
N LYS A 90 -5.93 7.15 -1.25
CA LYS A 90 -6.44 7.41 0.10
C LYS A 90 -6.17 6.25 1.05
N ALA A 91 -6.39 5.00 0.62
CA ALA A 91 -6.09 3.82 1.43
C ALA A 91 -4.61 3.73 1.79
N PHE A 92 -3.73 3.95 0.81
CA PHE A 92 -2.29 4.02 1.06
C PHE A 92 -1.95 5.17 2.00
N HIS A 93 -2.45 6.38 1.75
CA HIS A 93 -2.21 7.54 2.62
C HIS A 93 -2.61 7.29 4.07
N ASN A 94 -3.81 6.77 4.31
CA ASN A 94 -4.31 6.47 5.65
C ASN A 94 -3.48 5.39 6.35
N CYS A 95 -3.13 4.32 5.63
CA CYS A 95 -2.23 3.29 6.13
C CYS A 95 -0.91 3.90 6.66
N PHE A 96 -0.31 4.81 5.89
CA PHE A 96 0.95 5.44 6.31
C PHE A 96 0.76 6.42 7.47
N LEU A 97 -0.31 7.21 7.48
CA LEU A 97 -0.63 8.07 8.62
C LEU A 97 -0.81 7.26 9.90
N LYS A 98 -1.46 6.10 9.82
CA LYS A 98 -1.64 5.21 10.96
C LYS A 98 -0.30 4.67 11.47
N VAL A 99 0.56 4.18 10.57
CA VAL A 99 1.89 3.69 10.95
C VAL A 99 2.77 4.82 11.53
N ASP A 100 2.70 6.03 10.99
CA ASP A 100 3.41 7.21 11.49
C ASP A 100 2.96 7.58 12.91
N ASP A 101 1.64 7.60 13.16
CA ASP A 101 1.08 7.87 14.49
C ASP A 101 1.44 6.77 15.51
N GLU A 102 1.47 5.51 15.09
CA GLU A 102 1.93 4.40 15.93
C GLU A 102 3.41 4.52 16.32
N ILE A 103 4.28 4.90 15.37
CA ILE A 103 5.70 5.14 15.63
C ILE A 103 5.86 6.33 16.60
N ARG A 104 5.10 7.41 16.39
CA ARG A 104 5.11 8.59 17.26
C ARG A 104 4.58 8.30 18.66
N GLY A 105 3.50 7.53 18.77
CA GLY A 105 2.90 7.12 20.05
C GLY A 105 3.80 6.17 20.85
N LYS A 106 4.60 5.34 20.16
CA LYS A 106 5.62 4.48 20.79
C LYS A 106 6.86 5.24 21.28
N GLN A 107 7.10 6.46 20.81
CA GLN A 107 8.14 7.32 21.41
C GLN A 107 7.75 7.88 22.78
N GLY A 108 6.45 7.91 23.11
CA GLY A 108 5.95 8.41 24.40
C GLY A 108 5.82 7.37 25.52
N SER A 109 5.97 6.07 25.22
CA SER A 109 5.65 4.98 26.15
C SER A 109 6.84 4.06 26.45
N HIS A 110 7.84 4.53 27.22
CA HIS A 110 8.86 3.74 27.94
C HIS A 110 9.56 2.54 27.24
N GLN A 111 9.41 2.38 25.93
CA GLN A 111 10.29 1.61 25.07
C GLN A 111 11.20 2.61 24.33
N PRO A 112 12.44 2.21 23.97
CA PRO A 112 13.35 3.09 23.25
C PRO A 112 12.80 3.34 21.83
N GLY A 113 11.84 4.26 21.72
CA GLY A 113 11.38 4.81 20.46
C GLY A 113 12.54 5.54 19.81
N ALA A 114 12.70 5.31 18.51
CA ALA A 114 13.86 5.78 17.76
C ALA A 114 14.06 7.30 17.94
N PRO A 115 15.30 7.79 18.14
CA PRO A 115 15.57 9.21 18.34
C PRO A 115 15.02 10.06 17.19
N GLU A 116 14.82 11.36 17.43
CA GLU A 116 14.28 12.33 16.45
C GLU A 116 15.08 12.44 15.14
N THR A 117 16.25 11.80 15.06
CA THR A 117 17.09 11.70 13.86
C THR A 117 16.84 10.48 12.97
N VAL A 118 16.09 9.46 13.43
CA VAL A 118 15.87 8.21 12.67
C VAL A 118 14.67 8.29 11.73
N GLY A 119 14.83 7.95 10.47
CA GLY A 119 13.73 7.89 9.52
C GLY A 119 13.94 6.80 8.46
N SER A 120 12.84 6.39 7.82
CA SER A 120 12.90 5.40 6.73
C SER A 120 12.23 5.92 5.46
N THR A 121 12.80 5.54 4.32
CA THR A 121 12.19 5.63 2.98
C THR A 121 11.54 4.29 2.70
N ALA A 122 10.26 4.29 2.33
CA ALA A 122 9.53 3.06 2.02
C ALA A 122 9.13 3.04 0.54
N VAL A 123 9.32 1.89 -0.11
CA VAL A 123 8.72 1.59 -1.41
C VAL A 123 7.85 0.36 -1.24
N VAL A 124 6.56 0.51 -1.49
CA VAL A 124 5.59 -0.58 -1.37
C VAL A 124 4.95 -0.82 -2.74
N ALA A 125 4.84 -2.08 -3.14
CA ALA A 125 4.19 -2.52 -4.35
C ALA A 125 3.16 -3.61 -4.08
N LEU A 126 1.98 -3.47 -4.69
CA LEU A 126 0.98 -4.53 -4.83
C LEU A 126 0.96 -4.99 -6.28
N ILE A 127 1.21 -6.29 -6.48
CA ILE A 127 1.29 -6.88 -7.81
C ILE A 127 0.17 -7.90 -7.97
N CYS A 128 -0.64 -7.80 -9.03
CA CYS A 128 -1.53 -8.87 -9.47
C CYS A 128 -1.19 -9.27 -10.91
N SER A 129 -1.92 -10.25 -11.45
CA SER A 129 -1.72 -10.73 -12.82
C SER A 129 -1.89 -9.65 -13.91
N SER A 130 -2.58 -8.54 -13.62
CA SER A 130 -2.90 -7.51 -14.62
C SER A 130 -2.37 -6.11 -14.31
N HIS A 131 -2.08 -5.80 -13.04
CA HIS A 131 -1.74 -4.45 -12.60
C HIS A 131 -0.64 -4.48 -11.54
N ILE A 132 0.18 -3.43 -11.56
CA ILE A 132 1.17 -3.13 -10.52
C ILE A 132 0.78 -1.79 -9.92
N PHE A 133 0.58 -1.76 -8.61
CA PHE A 133 0.40 -0.53 -7.85
C PHE A 133 1.64 -0.32 -7.02
N SER A 134 2.28 0.84 -7.15
CA SER A 134 3.48 1.16 -6.41
C SER A 134 3.34 2.52 -5.75
N ILE A 135 3.73 2.61 -4.49
CA ILE A 135 3.90 3.87 -3.77
C ILE A 135 5.31 3.98 -3.24
N LYS A 136 5.91 5.14 -3.46
CA LYS A 136 7.17 5.52 -2.85
C LYS A 136 6.89 6.60 -1.81
N LEU A 137 7.36 6.39 -0.60
CA LEU A 137 7.36 7.39 0.46
C LEU A 137 8.77 7.89 0.68
N ARG A 138 8.92 9.20 0.64
CA ARG A 138 10.13 9.89 1.05
C ARG A 138 9.82 10.61 2.37
N ARG A 139 10.44 10.13 3.46
CA ARG A 139 10.42 10.64 4.85
C ARG A 139 9.18 10.43 5.72
N PHE A 140 9.36 9.60 6.74
CA PHE A 140 8.49 9.33 7.90
C PHE A 140 8.56 10.38 9.04
N LYS A 141 8.90 11.66 8.77
CA LYS A 141 9.20 12.60 9.87
C LYS A 141 8.72 14.04 9.77
N SER A 142 7.92 14.40 8.77
CA SER A 142 7.36 15.76 8.70
C SER A 142 6.14 15.89 7.79
N GLY A 143 5.25 14.89 7.76
CA GLY A 143 3.96 15.01 7.07
C GLY A 143 4.04 15.29 5.56
N PHE A 144 4.98 14.67 4.84
CA PHE A 144 5.06 14.81 3.38
C PHE A 144 5.00 13.45 2.68
N MET A 145 3.79 13.04 2.28
CA MET A 145 3.62 11.98 1.30
C MET A 145 3.92 12.54 -0.10
N GLN A 146 5.10 12.24 -0.65
CA GLN A 146 5.44 12.66 -2.01
C GLN A 146 5.27 11.52 -3.04
N ARG A 147 4.28 11.76 -3.91
CA ARG A 147 4.12 11.21 -5.27
C ARG A 147 3.81 9.71 -5.37
N TRP A 148 2.53 9.43 -5.56
CA TRP A 148 2.04 8.18 -6.12
C TRP A 148 2.39 8.11 -7.62
N GLU A 149 3.17 7.12 -8.03
CA GLU A 149 3.37 6.81 -9.46
C GLU A 149 2.61 5.52 -9.78
N ARG A 150 1.47 5.69 -10.45
CA ARG A 150 0.77 4.55 -11.05
C ARG A 150 1.59 4.08 -12.25
N SER A 151 2.40 3.04 -12.05
CA SER A 151 2.99 2.32 -13.18
C SER A 151 1.90 1.49 -13.84
N HIS A 152 1.32 2.00 -14.93
CA HIS A 152 0.50 1.20 -15.84
C HIS A 152 1.40 0.22 -16.60
N GLY A 153 1.87 -0.82 -15.92
CA GLY A 153 2.47 -1.98 -16.56
C GLY A 153 1.36 -2.86 -17.12
N THR A 154 0.85 -2.54 -18.31
CA THR A 154 0.05 -3.51 -19.07
C THR A 154 1.03 -4.60 -19.52
N LEU A 155 1.19 -5.66 -18.73
CA LEU A 155 1.94 -6.84 -19.16
C LEU A 155 1.09 -7.61 -20.17
N CYS A 156 0.98 -7.07 -21.38
CA CYS A 156 0.47 -7.77 -22.55
C CYS A 156 1.55 -7.73 -23.63
N ARG A 157 2.32 -8.82 -23.73
CA ARG A 157 2.49 -9.66 -24.94
C ARG A 157 3.80 -10.45 -24.88
N SER A 158 3.67 -11.77 -24.96
CA SER A 158 4.41 -12.55 -25.95
C SER A 158 3.40 -13.39 -26.69
#